data_AF-A0A7S3LBV2-F1
#
_entry.id   AF-A0A7S3LBV2-F1
#
_cell.length_a   1.000
_cell.length_b   1.000
_cell.length_c   1.000
_cell.angle_alpha   90.00
_cell.angle_beta   90.00
_cell.angle_gamma   90.00
#
_symmetry.space_group_name_H-M   'P 1'
#
loop_
_entity.id
_entity.type
_entity.pdbx_description
1 polymer ?
#
loop_
_entity_poly.entity_id
_entity_poly.type
_entity_poly.pdbx_seq_one_letter_code
_entity_poly.pdbx_strand_id
1 'polypeptide(L)'
;PTEHGFTAVITACARSGRPDCGERAQRVFDNMCKRFKEGDETLRPSVRSYSALINAWASAGNPKRAEHILQLMYDDHLDGNVFARPSVIAFNTVLSAWSKERSMEALERAAQVLQTMQDLGHLQIAPDVIS
;
A
#
# COMPACT_ATOMS: atom_id res chain seq x y z
N PRO A 1 -10.81 -11.69 -15.85
CA PRO A 1 -10.49 -11.43 -14.42
C PRO A 1 -10.69 -9.95 -14.07
N THR A 2 -11.48 -9.66 -13.04
CA THR A 2 -11.80 -8.31 -12.52
C THR A 2 -10.85 -7.92 -11.40
N GLU A 3 -10.82 -6.63 -10.99
CA GLU A 3 -10.00 -6.14 -9.87
C GLU A 3 -10.16 -7.01 -8.61
N HIS A 4 -11.37 -7.46 -8.31
CA HIS A 4 -11.65 -8.31 -7.16
C HIS A 4 -10.94 -9.67 -7.24
N GLY A 5 -10.82 -10.24 -8.45
CA GLY A 5 -10.09 -11.49 -8.66
C GLY A 5 -8.59 -11.32 -8.44
N PHE A 6 -8.01 -10.21 -8.88
CA PHE A 6 -6.60 -9.90 -8.63
C PHE A 6 -6.34 -9.67 -7.14
N THR A 7 -7.17 -8.85 -6.49
CA THR A 7 -7.09 -8.58 -5.05
C THR A 7 -7.25 -9.85 -4.20
N ALA A 8 -8.12 -10.79 -4.61
CA ALA A 8 -8.27 -12.08 -3.93
C ALA A 8 -6.98 -12.92 -4.00
N VAL A 9 -6.31 -12.95 -5.16
CA VAL A 9 -5.05 -13.67 -5.34
C VAL A 9 -3.93 -13.03 -4.52
N ILE A 10 -3.83 -11.69 -4.52
CA ILE A 10 -2.83 -10.96 -3.71
C ILE A 10 -3.06 -11.24 -2.22
N THR A 11 -4.31 -11.21 -1.76
CA THR A 11 -4.68 -11.48 -0.37
C THR A 11 -4.38 -12.93 0.02
N ALA A 12 -4.67 -13.90 -0.86
CA ALA A 12 -4.35 -15.31 -0.64
C ALA A 12 -2.84 -15.52 -0.51
N CYS A 13 -2.03 -14.83 -1.34
CA CYS A 13 -0.57 -14.83 -1.22
C CYS A 13 -0.14 -14.30 0.15
N ALA A 14 -0.64 -13.15 0.59
CA ALA A 14 -0.29 -12.55 1.89
C ALA A 14 -0.57 -13.50 3.08
N ARG A 15 -1.66 -14.27 3.03
CA ARG A 15 -2.04 -15.21 4.10
C ARG A 15 -1.30 -16.54 4.07
N SER A 16 -0.58 -16.84 2.98
CA SER A 16 0.09 -18.14 2.81
C SER A 16 1.32 -18.32 3.72
N GLY A 17 1.82 -17.26 4.36
CA GLY A 17 2.95 -17.29 5.28
C GLY A 17 4.28 -17.72 4.65
N ARG A 18 4.33 -17.84 3.31
CA ARG A 18 5.54 -18.25 2.60
C ARG A 18 6.45 -17.06 2.32
N PRO A 19 7.78 -17.23 2.32
CA PRO A 19 8.71 -16.14 2.03
C PRO A 19 8.54 -15.55 0.61
N ASP A 20 8.04 -16.33 -0.34
CA ASP A 20 7.78 -15.90 -1.72
C ASP A 20 6.46 -15.11 -1.89
N CYS A 21 5.70 -14.87 -0.81
CA CYS A 21 4.39 -14.25 -0.92
C CYS A 21 4.43 -12.80 -1.44
N GLY A 22 5.43 -12.01 -1.02
CA GLY A 22 5.61 -10.64 -1.47
C GLY A 22 5.87 -10.54 -2.97
N GLU A 23 6.78 -11.36 -3.50
CA GLU A 23 7.08 -11.39 -4.93
C GLU A 23 5.90 -11.86 -5.77
N ARG A 24 5.17 -12.89 -5.32
CA ARG A 24 3.99 -13.38 -6.04
C ARG A 24 2.88 -12.35 -6.05
N ALA A 25 2.63 -11.69 -4.92
CA ALA A 25 1.70 -10.57 -4.83
C ALA A 25 2.10 -9.43 -5.79
N GLN A 26 3.39 -9.08 -5.83
CA GLN A 26 3.91 -8.05 -6.72
C GLN A 26 3.65 -8.38 -8.19
N ARG A 27 3.98 -9.60 -8.64
CA ARG A 27 3.76 -10.00 -10.05
C ARG A 27 2.28 -9.91 -10.46
N VAL A 28 1.38 -10.27 -9.56
CA VAL A 28 -0.07 -10.19 -9.80
C VAL A 28 -0.52 -8.74 -9.89
N PHE A 29 -0.01 -7.87 -9.00
CA PHE A 29 -0.28 -6.44 -9.03
C PHE A 29 0.29 -5.76 -10.27
N ASP A 30 1.53 -6.06 -10.66
CA ASP A 30 2.17 -5.50 -11.84
C ASP A 30 1.40 -5.87 -13.12
N ASN A 31 0.89 -7.10 -13.20
CA ASN A 31 0.04 -7.54 -14.31
C ASN A 31 -1.30 -6.77 -14.34
N MET A 32 -1.90 -6.51 -13.18
CA MET A 32 -3.10 -5.68 -13.07
C MET A 32 -2.84 -4.25 -13.58
N CYS A 33 -1.75 -3.62 -13.12
CA CYS A 33 -1.33 -2.28 -13.57
C CYS A 33 -1.03 -2.24 -15.07
N LYS A 34 -0.36 -3.26 -15.61
CA LYS A 34 -0.07 -3.36 -17.04
C LYS A 34 -1.36 -3.38 -17.86
N ARG A 35 -2.33 -4.23 -17.50
CA ARG A 35 -3.60 -4.34 -18.22
C ARG A 35 -4.45 -3.07 -18.11
N PHE A 36 -4.40 -2.37 -16.98
CA PHE A 36 -5.01 -1.05 -16.85
C PHE A 36 -4.41 -0.05 -17.83
N LYS A 37 -3.07 0.00 -17.94
CA LYS A 37 -2.37 0.86 -18.91
C LYS A 37 -2.67 0.49 -20.38
N GLU A 38 -3.00 -0.77 -20.64
CA GLU A 38 -3.44 -1.26 -21.96
C GLU A 38 -4.93 -0.94 -22.26
N GLY A 39 -5.64 -0.29 -21.34
CA GLY A 39 -7.00 0.22 -21.55
C GLY A 39 -8.11 -0.51 -20.79
N ASP A 40 -7.80 -1.52 -19.97
CA ASP A 40 -8.79 -2.20 -19.14
C ASP A 40 -9.09 -1.40 -17.86
N GLU A 41 -10.00 -0.43 -17.96
CA GLU A 41 -10.38 0.44 -16.84
C GLU A 41 -10.91 -0.32 -15.61
N THR A 42 -11.40 -1.56 -15.80
CA THR A 42 -11.90 -2.40 -14.70
C THR A 42 -10.80 -2.92 -13.77
N LEU A 43 -9.54 -2.70 -14.15
CA LEU A 43 -8.34 -3.10 -13.42
C LEU A 43 -7.56 -1.92 -12.85
N ARG A 44 -8.17 -0.73 -12.79
CA ARG A 44 -7.57 0.42 -12.13
C ARG A 44 -7.14 0.05 -10.70
N PRO A 45 -5.87 0.28 -10.31
CA PRO A 45 -5.43 0.07 -8.94
C PRO A 45 -6.30 0.83 -7.93
N SER A 46 -6.60 0.17 -6.82
CA SER A 46 -7.47 0.67 -5.76
C SER A 46 -6.81 0.53 -4.38
N VAL A 47 -7.41 1.17 -3.37
CA VAL A 47 -7.06 0.98 -1.95
C VAL A 47 -6.97 -0.49 -1.59
N ARG A 48 -7.87 -1.33 -2.11
CA ARG A 48 -7.89 -2.77 -1.79
C ARG A 48 -6.67 -3.48 -2.36
N SER A 49 -6.35 -3.24 -3.63
CA SER A 49 -5.19 -3.87 -4.27
C SER A 49 -3.86 -3.41 -3.67
N TYR A 50 -3.72 -2.11 -3.37
CA TYR A 50 -2.51 -1.59 -2.70
C TYR A 50 -2.39 -2.14 -1.27
N SER A 51 -3.46 -2.09 -0.48
CA SER A 51 -3.45 -2.62 0.90
C SER A 51 -3.11 -4.11 0.93
N ALA A 52 -3.63 -4.89 -0.02
CA ALA A 52 -3.29 -6.30 -0.14
C ALA A 52 -1.80 -6.51 -0.44
N LEU A 53 -1.21 -5.70 -1.33
CA LEU A 53 0.20 -5.79 -1.67
C LEU A 53 1.12 -5.33 -0.51
N ILE A 54 0.75 -4.24 0.18
CA ILE A 54 1.45 -3.76 1.38
C ILE A 54 1.46 -4.87 2.44
N ASN A 55 0.29 -5.47 2.71
CA ASN A 55 0.19 -6.55 3.69
C ASN A 55 0.99 -7.80 3.29
N ALA A 56 1.08 -8.11 1.99
CA ALA A 56 1.90 -9.22 1.50
C ALA A 56 3.39 -8.99 1.79
N TRP A 57 3.92 -7.80 1.48
CA TRP A 57 5.32 -7.46 1.77
C TRP A 57 5.61 -7.35 3.26
N ALA A 58 4.67 -6.79 4.04
CA ALA A 58 4.77 -6.75 5.50
C ALA A 58 4.80 -8.16 6.12
N SER A 59 3.97 -9.08 5.61
CA SER A 59 3.92 -10.48 6.05
C SER A 59 5.16 -11.26 5.61
N ALA A 60 5.76 -10.90 4.48
CA ALA A 60 7.05 -11.43 4.02
C ALA A 60 8.25 -10.94 4.84
N GLY A 61 8.04 -10.06 5.84
CA GLY A 61 9.11 -9.48 6.64
C GLY A 61 9.96 -8.46 5.89
N ASN A 62 9.39 -7.80 4.85
CA ASN A 62 10.07 -6.77 4.08
C ASN A 62 9.37 -5.42 4.24
N PRO A 63 9.60 -4.71 5.36
CA PRO A 63 8.95 -3.43 5.64
C PRO A 63 9.35 -2.33 4.65
N LYS A 64 10.59 -2.36 4.12
CA LYS A 64 11.06 -1.44 3.08
C LYS A 64 10.20 -1.51 1.82
N ARG A 65 9.91 -2.73 1.34
CA ARG A 65 9.00 -2.91 0.20
C ARG A 65 7.58 -2.49 0.55
N ALA A 66 7.07 -2.85 1.72
CA ALA A 66 5.73 -2.44 2.15
C ALA A 66 5.56 -0.90 2.17
N GLU A 67 6.57 -0.18 2.68
CA GLU A 67 6.61 1.27 2.69
C GLU A 67 6.69 1.87 1.28
N HIS A 68 7.52 1.30 0.41
CA HIS A 68 7.59 1.74 -0.99
C HIS A 68 6.24 1.62 -1.70
N ILE A 69 5.48 0.56 -1.46
CA ILE A 69 4.13 0.41 -2.03
C ILE A 69 3.15 1.45 -1.46
N LEU A 70 3.29 1.83 -0.19
CA LEU A 70 2.52 2.93 0.40
C LEU A 70 2.83 4.28 -0.28
N GLN A 71 4.10 4.53 -0.64
CA GLN A 71 4.49 5.71 -1.42
C GLN A 71 3.88 5.68 -2.82
N LEU A 72 3.95 4.55 -3.52
CA LEU A 72 3.31 4.40 -4.84
C LEU A 72 1.79 4.62 -4.80
N MET A 73 1.13 4.22 -3.70
CA MET A 73 -0.29 4.48 -3.48
C MET A 73 -0.57 5.97 -3.31
N TYR A 74 0.32 6.69 -2.61
CA TYR A 74 0.23 8.13 -2.42
C TYR A 74 0.44 8.88 -3.73
N ASP A 75 1.47 8.52 -4.50
CA ASP A 75 1.77 9.13 -5.80
C ASP A 75 0.62 8.91 -6.79
N ASP A 76 0.09 7.68 -6.88
CA ASP A 76 -1.07 7.37 -7.75
C ASP A 76 -2.31 8.17 -7.36
N HIS A 77 -2.51 8.43 -6.07
CA HIS A 77 -3.58 9.31 -5.60
C HIS A 77 -3.39 10.76 -6.03
N LEU A 78 -2.16 11.30 -5.89
CA LEU A 78 -1.82 12.65 -6.32
C LEU A 78 -1.93 12.84 -7.84
N ASP A 79 -1.63 11.79 -8.61
CA ASP A 79 -1.79 11.75 -10.07
C ASP A 79 -3.27 11.68 -10.52
N GLY A 80 -4.22 11.72 -9.56
CA GLY A 80 -5.65 11.83 -9.82
C GLY A 80 -6.43 10.52 -9.63
N ASN A 81 -5.79 9.43 -9.20
CA ASN A 81 -6.51 8.21 -8.88
C ASN A 81 -7.21 8.33 -7.50
N VAL A 82 -8.45 8.80 -7.52
CA VAL A 82 -9.31 8.88 -6.32
C VAL A 82 -9.52 7.53 -5.62
N PHE A 83 -9.37 6.41 -6.34
CA PHE A 83 -9.51 5.07 -5.79
C PHE A 83 -8.24 4.59 -5.05
N ALA A 84 -7.11 5.29 -5.15
CA ALA A 84 -5.87 4.96 -4.48
C ALA A 84 -5.62 5.80 -3.21
N ARG A 85 -6.62 6.51 -2.68
CA ARG A 85 -6.47 7.35 -1.49
C ARG A 85 -5.86 6.56 -0.30
N PRO A 86 -4.67 6.95 0.19
CA PRO A 86 -4.03 6.29 1.34
C PRO A 86 -4.92 6.30 2.57
N SER A 87 -4.96 5.17 3.27
CA SER A 87 -5.79 4.99 4.46
C SER A 87 -4.92 4.75 5.70
N VAL A 88 -5.47 5.08 6.87
CA VAL A 88 -4.83 4.80 8.18
C VAL A 88 -4.42 3.33 8.31
N ILE A 89 -5.20 2.41 7.73
CA ILE A 89 -4.90 0.97 7.74
C ILE A 89 -3.59 0.69 6.98
N ALA A 90 -3.34 1.35 5.85
CA ALA A 90 -2.13 1.16 5.07
C ALA A 90 -0.88 1.63 5.83
N PHE A 91 -0.95 2.81 6.47
CA PHE A 91 0.11 3.33 7.34
C PHE A 91 0.37 2.40 8.53
N ASN A 92 -0.68 2.01 9.26
CA ASN A 92 -0.55 1.11 10.41
C ASN A 92 0.07 -0.24 10.05
N THR A 93 -0.20 -0.74 8.83
CA THR A 93 0.38 -1.99 8.35
C THR A 93 1.90 -1.85 8.15
N VAL A 94 2.34 -0.75 7.55
CA VAL A 94 3.78 -0.44 7.37
C VAL A 94 4.47 -0.21 8.72
N LEU A 95 3.85 0.55 9.63
CA LEU A 95 4.36 0.77 10.99
C LEU A 95 4.52 -0.55 11.75
N SER A 96 3.53 -1.44 11.66
CA SER A 96 3.60 -2.77 12.28
C SER A 96 4.67 -3.66 11.65
N ALA A 97 4.97 -3.49 10.36
CA ALA A 97 6.04 -4.20 9.70
C ALA A 97 7.41 -3.74 10.23
N TRP A 98 7.63 -2.41 10.28
CA TRP A 98 8.86 -1.83 10.85
C TRP A 98 9.03 -2.14 12.33
N SER A 99 7.96 -2.15 13.13
CA SER A 99 8.05 -2.43 14.57
C SER A 99 8.52 -3.86 14.91
N LYS A 100 8.44 -4.78 13.95
CA LYS A 100 8.94 -6.16 14.10
C LYS A 100 10.44 -6.27 13.82
N GLU A 101 11.01 -5.28 13.15
CA GLU A 101 12.43 -5.22 12.86
C GLU A 101 13.18 -4.57 14.04
N ARG A 102 14.24 -5.22 14.52
CA ARG A 102 15.02 -4.76 15.68
C ARG A 102 16.29 -4.02 15.23
N SER A 103 16.11 -2.96 14.46
CA SER A 103 17.20 -2.12 13.94
C SER A 103 16.95 -0.64 14.26
N MET A 104 18.02 0.16 14.35
CA MET A 104 17.88 1.63 14.49
C MET A 104 17.24 2.25 13.26
N GLU A 105 17.51 1.70 12.07
CA GLU A 105 16.84 2.08 10.84
C GLU A 105 15.32 1.90 10.98
N ALA A 106 14.86 0.77 11.52
CA ALA A 106 13.43 0.54 11.68
C ALA A 106 12.73 1.57 12.59
N LEU A 107 13.41 2.03 13.65
CA LEU A 107 12.91 3.09 14.53
C LEU A 107 12.77 4.43 13.78
N GLU A 108 13.81 4.83 13.05
CA GLU A 108 13.80 6.07 12.26
C GLU A 108 12.72 6.05 11.18
N ARG A 109 12.63 4.94 10.45
CA ARG A 109 11.63 4.76 9.39
C ARG A 109 10.21 4.72 9.94
N ALA A 110 9.97 4.01 11.05
CA ALA A 110 8.66 4.02 11.70
C ALA A 110 8.25 5.42 12.17
N ALA A 111 9.18 6.19 12.76
CA ALA A 111 8.91 7.57 13.17
C ALA A 111 8.56 8.46 11.96
N GLN A 112 9.28 8.31 10.85
CA GLN A 112 9.03 9.07 9.64
C GLN A 112 7.67 8.74 9.01
N VAL A 113 7.31 7.45 8.91
CA VAL A 113 5.98 7.01 8.43
C VAL A 113 4.87 7.56 9.31
N LEU A 114 5.06 7.57 10.63
CA LEU A 114 4.09 8.13 11.57
C LEU A 114 3.92 9.65 11.41
N GLN A 115 5.03 10.38 11.25
CA GLN A 115 4.99 11.81 11.00
C GLN A 115 4.24 12.13 9.70
N THR A 116 4.53 11.41 8.62
CA THR A 116 3.79 11.56 7.34
C THR A 116 2.30 11.29 7.53
N MET A 117 1.91 10.28 8.30
CA MET A 117 0.51 10.02 8.60
C MET A 117 -0.16 11.18 9.35
N GLN A 118 0.54 11.79 10.32
CA GLN A 118 0.03 12.93 11.09
C GLN A 118 -0.13 14.18 10.22
N ASP A 119 0.87 14.47 9.38
CA ASP A 119 0.84 15.61 8.47
C ASP A 119 -0.32 15.49 7.47
N LEU A 120 -0.55 14.28 6.93
CA LEU A 120 -1.69 13.99 6.06
C LEU A 120 -3.03 14.00 6.80
N GLY A 121 -3.05 13.56 8.06
CA GLY A 121 -4.22 13.66 8.93
C GLY A 121 -4.60 15.12 9.19
N HIS A 122 -3.63 15.98 9.49
CA HIS A 122 -3.83 17.42 9.65
C HIS A 122 -4.31 18.08 8.35
N LEU A 123 -3.81 17.65 7.19
CA LEU A 123 -4.28 18.14 5.88
C LEU A 123 -5.72 17.70 5.54
N GLN A 124 -6.20 16.58 6.09
CA GLN A 124 -7.61 16.15 5.95
C GLN A 124 -8.57 16.82 6.94
N ILE A 125 -8.05 17.49 7.98
CA ILE A 125 -8.81 18.25 8.99
C ILE A 125 -8.60 19.77 8.82
N ALA A 126 -7.89 20.21 7.77
CA ALA A 126 -7.89 21.62 7.42
C ALA A 126 -9.36 22.03 7.19
N PRO A 127 -9.93 22.92 8.01
CA PRO A 127 -11.29 23.37 7.78
C PRO A 127 -11.31 23.99 6.40
N ASP A 128 -12.33 23.65 5.61
CA ASP A 128 -12.75 24.50 4.49
C ASP A 128 -12.91 25.90 5.09
N VAL A 129 -11.89 26.74 4.90
CA VAL A 129 -11.98 28.15 5.22
C VAL A 129 -12.92 28.70 4.16
N ILE A 130 -14.20 28.68 4.48
CA ILE A 130 -15.15 29.63 3.92
C ILE A 130 -14.65 31.00 4.36
N SER A 131 -13.94 31.71 3.48
CA SER A 131 -14.22 33.12 3.15
C SER A 131 -13.39 33.62 1.98
#